data_AF-A0A8S9VCX3-F1
#
_entry.id   AF-A0A8S9VCX3-F1
#
_cell.length_a   1.000
_cell.length_b   1.000
_cell.length_c   1.000
_cell.angle_alpha   90.00
_cell.angle_beta   90.00
_cell.angle_gamma   90.00
#
_symmetry.space_group_name_H-M   'P 1'
#
loop_
_entity.id
_entity.type
_entity.pdbx_description
1 polymer ?
#
loop_
_entity_poly.entity_id
_entity_poly.type
_entity_poly.pdbx_seq_one_letter_code
_entity_poly.pdbx_strand_id
1 'polypeptide(L)'
;METTKRLGGKRDEAWSEIDVDADGYVYCLRCEGVIHKLGLTHVDCVKRHLRETCAKRPRQEVVTSYFPPQVDAATQSLFNKRFALWLFSTGMAFYKAHYATCAAVFRLLHPMIETPSLYLIRGRLLNECYEDSISNIRVSLSRHFCSLVTDAWTDINGYAVINYLVISSDQTFFWNPYTPEI
;
A
#
# COMPACT_ATOMS: atom_id res chain seq x y z
N MET A 1 1.44 12.00 -60.01
CA MET A 1 0.31 11.06 -60.20
C MET A 1 -0.63 11.24 -59.04
N GLU A 2 -1.72 11.97 -59.27
CA GLU A 2 -2.80 12.19 -58.30
C GLU A 2 -3.56 10.88 -58.07
N THR A 3 -3.52 10.37 -56.84
CA THR A 3 -4.44 9.33 -56.38
C THR A 3 -5.77 9.98 -56.01
N THR A 4 -6.76 9.79 -56.87
CA THR A 4 -8.15 10.20 -56.68
C THR A 4 -8.74 9.60 -55.40
N LYS A 5 -9.04 10.46 -54.42
CA LYS A 5 -9.88 10.12 -53.25
C LYS A 5 -11.30 9.82 -53.75
N ARG A 6 -11.70 8.54 -53.77
CA ARG A 6 -13.08 8.15 -54.03
C ARG A 6 -13.97 8.53 -52.84
N LEU A 7 -15.07 9.18 -53.17
CA LEU A 7 -16.13 9.68 -52.28
C LEU A 7 -16.71 8.56 -51.41
N GLY A 8 -16.83 8.85 -50.11
CA GLY A 8 -17.30 7.91 -49.08
C GLY A 8 -18.79 7.60 -49.23
N GLY A 9 -19.10 6.40 -49.71
CA GLY A 9 -20.37 5.74 -49.39
C GLY A 9 -20.39 5.36 -47.91
N LYS A 10 -21.60 5.24 -47.33
CA LYS A 10 -21.77 4.67 -45.98
C LYS A 10 -21.00 3.36 -45.91
N ARG A 11 -20.05 3.27 -44.99
CA ARG A 11 -19.33 2.01 -44.73
C ARG A 11 -20.33 0.99 -44.24
N ASP A 12 -20.19 -0.23 -44.73
CA ASP A 12 -20.99 -1.37 -44.29
C ASP A 12 -20.89 -1.53 -42.77
N GLU A 13 -22.01 -1.81 -42.11
CA GLU A 13 -22.10 -1.93 -40.65
C GLU A 13 -21.14 -3.00 -40.10
N ALA A 14 -20.81 -4.01 -40.91
CA ALA A 14 -19.85 -5.05 -40.53
C ALA A 14 -18.46 -4.51 -40.16
N TRP A 15 -18.07 -3.31 -40.64
CA TRP A 15 -16.79 -2.70 -40.28
C TRP A 15 -16.76 -2.04 -38.90
N SER A 16 -17.89 -1.93 -38.21
CA SER A 16 -17.96 -1.37 -36.84
C SER A 16 -17.26 -2.25 -35.79
N GLU A 17 -17.06 -3.53 -36.10
CA GLU A 17 -16.48 -4.53 -35.19
C GLU A 17 -15.10 -5.01 -35.65
N ILE A 18 -14.45 -4.22 -36.49
CA ILE A 18 -13.23 -4.59 -37.21
C ILE A 18 -12.21 -3.49 -37.05
N ASP A 19 -10.97 -3.88 -36.79
CA ASP A 19 -9.82 -2.98 -36.83
C ASP A 19 -8.94 -3.32 -38.03
N VAL A 20 -8.31 -2.29 -38.61
CA VAL A 20 -7.41 -2.45 -39.75
C VAL A 20 -6.10 -1.76 -39.43
N ASP A 21 -5.05 -2.56 -39.34
CA ASP A 21 -3.70 -2.07 -39.04
C ASP A 21 -3.06 -1.43 -40.28
N ALA A 22 -2.02 -0.63 -40.06
CA ALA A 22 -1.26 0.07 -41.08
C ALA A 22 -0.70 -0.88 -42.16
N ASP A 23 -0.37 -2.11 -41.78
CA ASP A 23 0.12 -3.17 -42.67
C ASP A 23 -0.99 -3.87 -43.49
N GLY A 24 -2.25 -3.41 -43.36
CA GLY A 24 -3.40 -3.90 -44.10
C GLY A 24 -3.99 -5.21 -43.57
N TYR A 25 -3.58 -5.64 -42.37
CA TYR A 25 -4.25 -6.73 -41.65
C TYR A 25 -5.58 -6.27 -41.08
N VAL A 26 -6.59 -7.13 -41.23
CA VAL A 26 -7.95 -6.90 -40.77
C VAL A 26 -8.24 -7.84 -39.60
N TYR A 27 -8.50 -7.27 -38.43
CA TYR A 27 -8.70 -8.00 -37.18
C TYR A 27 -10.15 -7.86 -36.72
N CYS A 28 -10.72 -8.95 -36.21
CA CYS A 28 -12.02 -8.91 -35.57
C CYS A 28 -11.91 -8.40 -34.13
N LEU A 29 -12.63 -7.36 -33.74
CA LEU A 29 -12.64 -6.86 -32.36
C LEU A 29 -13.33 -7.81 -31.37
N ARG A 30 -14.13 -8.78 -31.85
CA ARG A 30 -14.82 -9.76 -30.99
C ARG A 30 -13.93 -10.93 -30.57
N CYS A 31 -13.06 -11.39 -31.48
CA CYS A 31 -12.22 -12.58 -31.26
C CYS A 31 -10.71 -12.29 -31.34
N GLU A 32 -10.32 -11.08 -31.76
CA GLU A 32 -8.94 -10.65 -32.06
C GLU A 32 -8.23 -11.49 -33.13
N GLY A 33 -8.97 -12.35 -33.83
CA GLY A 33 -8.46 -13.13 -34.95
C GLY A 33 -8.25 -12.28 -36.19
N VAL A 34 -7.19 -12.60 -36.94
CA VAL A 34 -6.95 -12.05 -38.27
C VAL A 34 -7.94 -12.67 -39.25
N ILE A 35 -8.68 -11.82 -39.97
CA ILE A 35 -9.62 -12.26 -41.01
C ILE A 35 -8.88 -12.39 -42.35
N HIS A 36 -8.17 -11.33 -42.76
CA HIS A 36 -7.35 -11.32 -43.98
C HIS A 36 -6.34 -10.15 -43.98
N LYS A 37 -5.48 -10.08 -45.00
CA LYS A 37 -4.44 -9.04 -45.19
C LYS A 37 -4.63 -8.29 -46.50
N LEU A 38 -5.77 -7.63 -46.67
CA LEU A 38 -6.08 -6.87 -47.89
C LEU A 38 -6.69 -5.49 -47.58
N GLY A 39 -6.52 -4.99 -46.35
CA GLY A 39 -7.10 -3.72 -45.89
C GLY A 39 -8.63 -3.70 -45.97
N LEU A 40 -9.21 -2.52 -46.22
CA LEU A 40 -10.67 -2.31 -46.31
C LEU A 40 -11.27 -2.82 -47.63
N THR A 41 -10.97 -4.07 -47.98
CA THR A 41 -11.51 -4.77 -49.14
C THR A 41 -12.22 -6.04 -48.68
N HIS A 42 -13.07 -6.63 -49.53
CA HIS A 42 -13.73 -7.91 -49.26
C HIS A 42 -14.59 -7.95 -47.97
N VAL A 43 -15.59 -7.07 -47.87
CA VAL A 43 -16.56 -7.04 -46.76
C VAL A 43 -17.28 -8.39 -46.55
N ASP A 44 -17.42 -9.22 -47.60
CA ASP A 44 -18.02 -10.54 -47.49
C ASP A 44 -17.20 -11.50 -46.61
N CYS A 45 -15.87 -11.37 -46.62
CA CYS A 45 -14.98 -12.14 -45.73
C CYS A 45 -15.21 -11.76 -44.27
N VAL A 46 -15.36 -10.47 -43.99
CA VAL A 46 -15.70 -9.94 -42.67
C VAL A 46 -17.06 -10.47 -42.22
N LYS A 47 -18.09 -10.32 -43.04
CA LYS A 47 -19.45 -10.78 -42.74
C LYS A 47 -19.52 -12.28 -42.48
N ARG A 48 -18.82 -13.08 -43.29
CA ARG A 48 -18.72 -14.53 -43.11
C ARG A 48 -18.05 -14.88 -41.78
N HIS A 49 -16.92 -14.23 -41.48
CA HIS A 49 -16.24 -14.43 -40.20
C HIS A 49 -17.17 -14.14 -39.02
N LEU A 50 -17.85 -12.98 -39.01
CA LEU A 50 -18.74 -12.57 -37.93
C LEU A 50 -19.93 -13.51 -37.72
N ARG A 51 -20.43 -14.17 -38.78
CA ARG A 51 -21.56 -15.10 -38.70
C ARG A 51 -21.15 -16.53 -38.34
N GLU A 52 -20.07 -17.02 -38.93
CA GLU A 52 -19.79 -18.46 -39.01
C GLU A 52 -18.53 -18.89 -38.26
N THR A 53 -17.57 -17.98 -38.07
CA THR A 53 -16.20 -18.35 -37.61
C THR A 53 -15.80 -17.65 -36.32
N CYS A 54 -16.43 -16.53 -35.98
CA CYS A 54 -16.07 -15.70 -34.84
C CYS A 54 -16.36 -16.42 -33.51
N ALA A 55 -15.39 -17.18 -33.01
CA ALA A 55 -15.42 -17.70 -31.65
C ALA A 55 -15.27 -16.54 -30.66
N LYS A 56 -16.20 -16.40 -29.71
CA LYS A 56 -16.05 -15.41 -28.63
C LYS A 56 -14.78 -15.71 -27.85
N ARG A 57 -13.95 -14.69 -27.64
CA ARG A 57 -12.72 -14.81 -26.86
C ARG A 57 -13.04 -15.33 -25.45
N PRO A 58 -12.32 -16.34 -24.93
CA PRO A 58 -12.35 -16.65 -23.50
C PRO A 58 -11.93 -15.41 -22.72
N ARG A 59 -12.62 -15.11 -21.62
CA ARG A 59 -12.27 -13.97 -20.77
C ARG A 59 -10.83 -14.13 -20.27
N GLN A 60 -9.93 -13.28 -20.74
CA GLN A 60 -8.56 -13.23 -20.23
C GLN A 60 -8.55 -12.45 -18.92
N GLU A 61 -7.69 -12.87 -17.99
CA GLU A 61 -7.39 -12.08 -16.81
C GLU A 61 -6.72 -10.77 -17.24
N VAL A 62 -7.17 -9.65 -16.68
CA VAL A 62 -6.61 -8.34 -17.00
C VAL A 62 -5.15 -8.33 -16.56
N VAL A 63 -4.24 -7.81 -17.38
CA VAL A 63 -2.78 -7.76 -17.12
C VAL A 63 -2.45 -7.16 -15.75
N THR A 64 -3.32 -6.31 -15.21
CA THR A 64 -3.20 -5.73 -13.86
C THR A 64 -3.22 -6.75 -12.73
N SER A 65 -3.75 -7.97 -12.95
CA SER A 65 -3.75 -9.07 -11.98
C SER A 65 -2.36 -9.67 -11.72
N TYR A 66 -1.40 -9.45 -12.60
CA TYR A 66 -0.01 -9.93 -12.43
C TYR A 66 0.85 -8.99 -11.60
N PHE A 67 0.39 -7.77 -11.32
CA PHE A 67 1.11 -6.85 -10.45
C PHE A 67 0.67 -7.09 -9.00
N PRO A 68 1.62 -7.19 -8.05
CA PRO A 68 1.27 -7.28 -6.64
C PRO A 68 0.38 -6.08 -6.29
N PRO A 69 -0.76 -6.31 -5.60
CA PRO A 69 -1.66 -5.22 -5.24
C PRO A 69 -0.88 -4.17 -4.45
N GLN A 70 -1.15 -2.89 -4.72
CA GLN A 70 -0.62 -1.83 -3.88
C GLN A 70 -0.97 -2.10 -2.42
N VAL A 71 -0.05 -1.80 -1.50
CA VAL A 71 -0.36 -1.86 -0.07
C VAL A 71 -1.52 -0.91 0.17
N ASP A 72 -2.64 -1.46 0.62
CA ASP A 72 -3.79 -0.65 0.94
C ASP A 72 -3.51 0.22 2.18
N ALA A 73 -4.23 1.32 2.31
CA ALA A 73 -4.01 2.28 3.38
C ALA A 73 -4.20 1.66 4.79
N ALA A 74 -5.04 0.64 4.94
CA ALA A 74 -5.24 -0.02 6.24
C ALA A 74 -4.04 -0.89 6.60
N THR A 75 -3.47 -1.63 5.64
CA THR A 75 -2.24 -2.41 5.83
C THR A 75 -1.06 -1.50 6.17
N GLN A 76 -0.88 -0.37 5.47
CA GLN A 76 0.17 0.60 5.79
C GLN A 76 -0.02 1.22 7.19
N SER A 77 -1.26 1.56 7.55
CA SER A 77 -1.60 2.08 8.88
C SER A 77 -1.28 1.06 9.98
N LEU A 78 -1.61 -0.21 9.75
CA LEU A 78 -1.31 -1.29 10.68
C LEU A 78 0.20 -1.48 10.84
N PHE A 79 0.95 -1.49 9.73
CA PHE A 79 2.41 -1.54 9.77
C PHE A 79 2.99 -0.39 10.61
N ASN A 80 2.54 0.85 10.35
CA ASN A 80 3.00 2.03 11.08
C ASN A 80 2.76 1.91 12.59
N LYS A 81 1.56 1.46 13.00
CA LYS A 81 1.22 1.25 14.41
C LYS A 81 2.09 0.16 15.06
N ARG A 82 2.25 -0.99 14.40
CA ARG A 82 3.06 -2.10 14.93
C ARG A 82 4.53 -1.72 15.03
N PHE A 83 5.04 -1.00 14.05
CA PHE A 83 6.43 -0.56 14.07
C PHE A 83 6.68 0.50 15.15
N ALA A 84 5.76 1.45 15.34
CA ALA A 84 5.84 2.42 16.43
C ALA A 84 5.78 1.75 17.81
N LEU A 85 4.90 0.75 18.00
CA LEU A 85 4.83 -0.03 19.23
C LEU A 85 6.14 -0.78 19.50
N TRP A 86 6.76 -1.35 18.48
CA TRP A 86 8.07 -1.99 18.63
C TRP A 86 9.15 -1.00 19.06
N LEU A 87 9.21 0.19 18.45
CA LEU A 87 10.14 1.26 18.87
C LEU A 87 9.89 1.68 20.32
N PHE A 88 8.63 1.89 20.69
CA PHE A 88 8.21 2.30 22.03
C PHE A 88 8.58 1.26 23.09
N SER A 89 8.18 0.00 22.88
CA SER A 89 8.39 -1.09 23.84
C SER A 89 9.86 -1.49 24.02
N THR A 90 10.70 -1.26 23.02
CA THR A 90 12.15 -1.57 23.09
C THR A 90 13.03 -0.38 23.46
N GLY A 91 12.46 0.82 23.59
CA GLY A 91 13.23 2.04 23.88
C GLY A 91 14.22 2.42 22.77
N MET A 92 13.97 1.97 21.53
CA MET A 92 14.86 2.24 20.41
C MET A 92 14.83 3.70 19.99
N ALA A 93 16.02 4.27 19.77
CA ALA A 93 16.15 5.64 19.29
C ALA A 93 15.53 5.82 17.89
N PHE A 94 14.77 6.90 17.69
CA PHE A 94 13.97 7.09 16.48
C PHE A 94 14.77 7.16 15.18
N TYR A 95 16.02 7.62 15.23
CA TYR A 95 16.85 7.67 14.01
C TYR A 95 17.09 6.27 13.41
N LYS A 96 16.99 5.20 14.22
CA LYS A 96 17.11 3.82 13.73
C LYS A 96 15.98 3.42 12.80
N ALA A 97 14.80 4.01 12.96
CA ALA A 97 13.65 3.77 12.09
C ALA A 97 13.87 4.23 10.64
N HIS A 98 14.77 5.19 10.43
CA HIS A 98 15.12 5.76 9.12
C HIS A 98 16.48 5.30 8.62
N TYR A 99 17.13 4.36 9.31
CA TYR A 99 18.42 3.86 8.86
C TYR A 99 18.24 3.03 7.58
N ALA A 100 19.11 3.25 6.59
CA ALA A 100 18.95 2.68 5.25
C ALA A 100 18.86 1.14 5.25
N THR A 101 19.57 0.47 6.17
CA THR A 101 19.52 -0.99 6.31
C THR A 101 18.17 -1.47 6.85
N CYS A 102 17.51 -0.71 7.73
CA CYS A 102 16.18 -1.03 8.25
C CYS A 102 15.14 -0.99 7.11
N ALA A 103 15.16 0.08 6.30
CA ALA A 103 14.32 0.20 5.12
C ALA A 103 14.63 -0.87 4.05
N ALA A 104 15.89 -1.31 3.92
CA ALA A 104 16.25 -2.41 3.03
C ALA A 104 15.63 -3.74 3.49
N VAL A 105 15.66 -4.04 4.80
CA VAL A 105 15.02 -5.24 5.35
C VAL A 105 13.52 -5.25 5.08
N PHE A 106 12.82 -4.13 5.31
CA PHE A 106 11.38 -4.07 5.03
C PHE A 106 11.06 -4.25 3.55
N ARG A 107 11.88 -3.70 2.65
CA ARG A 107 11.70 -3.88 1.20
C ARG A 107 11.91 -5.33 0.74
N LEU A 108 12.71 -6.12 1.45
CA LEU A 108 12.83 -7.56 1.18
C LEU A 108 11.56 -8.33 1.58
N LEU A 109 10.88 -7.90 2.64
CA LEU A 109 9.65 -8.53 3.10
C LEU A 109 8.43 -8.08 2.28
N HIS A 110 8.34 -6.79 1.97
CA HIS A 110 7.29 -6.25 1.13
C HIS A 110 7.79 -4.98 0.40
N PRO A 111 7.98 -5.02 -0.93
CA PRO A 111 8.65 -3.94 -1.67
C PRO A 111 7.91 -2.60 -1.64
N MET A 112 6.61 -2.62 -1.37
CA MET A 112 5.75 -1.44 -1.35
C MET A 112 5.42 -0.91 0.06
N ILE A 113 5.95 -1.53 1.13
CA ILE A 113 5.78 -0.98 2.48
C ILE A 113 6.79 0.17 2.66
N GLU A 114 6.28 1.31 3.10
CA GLU A 114 7.12 2.45 3.46
C GLU A 114 7.29 2.56 4.97
N THR A 115 8.48 2.92 5.42
CA THR A 115 8.73 3.24 6.83
C THR A 115 8.04 4.55 7.20
N PRO A 116 7.32 4.63 8.34
CA PRO A 116 6.67 5.88 8.74
C PRO A 116 7.70 6.99 8.94
N SER A 117 7.31 8.23 8.60
CA SER A 117 8.18 9.38 8.76
C SER A 117 8.51 9.63 10.24
N LEU A 118 9.69 10.20 10.51
CA LEU A 118 10.08 10.57 11.88
C LEU A 118 9.06 11.52 12.54
N TYR A 119 8.45 12.40 11.75
CA TYR A 119 7.39 13.28 12.22
C TYR A 119 6.16 12.49 12.71
N LEU A 120 5.72 11.51 11.92
CA LEU A 120 4.57 10.69 12.27
C LEU A 120 4.83 9.80 13.51
N ILE A 121 6.06 9.27 13.61
CA ILE A 121 6.50 8.51 14.79
C ILE A 121 6.50 9.40 16.03
N ARG A 122 7.25 10.52 16.00
CA ARG A 122 7.45 11.42 17.15
C ARG A 122 6.18 12.08 17.66
N GLY A 123 5.21 12.30 16.78
CA GLY A 123 3.92 12.85 17.16
C GLY A 123 2.90 11.75 17.40
N ARG A 124 2.03 11.55 16.40
CA ARG A 124 0.80 10.79 16.54
C ARG A 124 1.02 9.34 17.00
N LEU A 125 1.95 8.60 16.40
CA LEU A 125 2.05 7.15 16.65
C LEU A 125 2.56 6.83 18.05
N LEU A 126 3.53 7.59 18.57
CA LEU A 126 4.01 7.38 19.94
C LEU A 126 2.99 7.84 20.97
N ASN A 127 2.25 8.93 20.71
CA ASN A 127 1.15 9.32 21.58
C ASN A 127 0.09 8.21 21.66
N GLU A 128 -0.29 7.61 20.53
CA GLU A 128 -1.20 6.46 20.51
C GLU A 128 -0.62 5.28 21.32
N CYS A 129 0.66 4.95 21.15
CA CYS A 129 1.31 3.87 21.93
C CYS A 129 1.35 4.17 23.44
N TYR A 130 1.59 5.42 23.82
CA TYR A 130 1.62 5.85 25.21
C TYR A 130 0.23 5.75 25.85
N GLU A 131 -0.82 6.25 25.17
CA GLU A 131 -2.20 6.16 25.67
C GLU A 131 -2.68 4.71 25.81
N ASP A 132 -2.34 3.86 24.83
CA ASP A 132 -2.61 2.42 24.89
C ASP A 132 -1.89 1.78 26.09
N SER A 133 -0.62 2.16 26.32
CA SER A 133 0.17 1.70 27.46
C SER A 133 -0.46 2.11 28.80
N ILE A 134 -0.82 3.38 28.96
CA ILE A 134 -1.49 3.89 30.17
C ILE A 134 -2.82 3.16 30.42
N SER A 135 -3.60 2.93 29.36
CA SER A 135 -4.86 2.18 29.46
C SER A 135 -4.62 0.75 29.95
N ASN A 136 -3.62 0.07 29.38
CA ASN A 136 -3.25 -1.28 29.80
C ASN A 136 -2.72 -1.33 31.25
N ILE A 137 -1.90 -0.35 31.64
CA ILE A 137 -1.39 -0.22 33.01
C ILE A 137 -2.55 -0.02 33.98
N ARG A 138 -3.49 0.88 33.70
CA ARG A 138 -4.67 1.12 34.56
C ARG A 138 -5.49 -0.14 34.77
N VAL A 139 -5.71 -0.92 33.71
CA VAL A 139 -6.43 -2.20 33.79
C VAL A 139 -5.64 -3.20 34.63
N SER A 140 -4.32 -3.32 34.40
CA SER A 140 -3.46 -4.28 35.10
C SER A 140 -3.34 -3.98 36.59
N LEU A 141 -3.18 -2.70 36.95
CA LEU A 141 -3.10 -2.24 38.33
C LEU A 141 -4.48 -2.23 39.03
N SER A 142 -5.58 -2.31 38.29
CA SER A 142 -6.91 -2.27 38.89
C SER A 142 -7.06 -3.44 39.86
N ARG A 143 -7.48 -3.14 41.09
CA ARG A 143 -7.72 -4.12 42.17
C ARG A 143 -6.47 -4.86 42.69
N HIS A 144 -5.26 -4.40 42.37
CA HIS A 144 -4.03 -4.96 42.92
C HIS A 144 -3.39 -4.01 43.93
N PHE A 145 -2.75 -4.58 44.96
CA PHE A 145 -1.84 -3.80 45.81
C PHE A 145 -0.59 -3.45 45.00
N CYS A 146 -0.20 -2.18 45.05
CA CYS A 146 0.90 -1.64 44.26
C CYS A 146 1.85 -0.86 45.16
N SER A 147 3.15 -0.92 44.86
CA SER A 147 4.17 -0.10 45.49
C SER A 147 4.65 0.94 44.46
N LEU A 148 4.64 2.20 44.87
CA LEU A 148 5.29 3.28 44.11
C LEU A 148 6.73 3.40 44.60
N VAL A 149 7.68 3.22 43.70
CA VAL A 149 9.10 3.42 43.95
C VAL A 149 9.54 4.67 43.20
N THR A 150 10.22 5.57 43.90
CA THR A 150 10.76 6.79 43.32
C THR A 150 12.28 6.75 43.38
N ASP A 151 12.93 7.05 42.27
CA ASP A 151 14.38 7.23 42.20
C ASP A 151 14.69 8.60 41.62
N ALA A 152 15.71 9.27 42.13
CA ALA A 152 16.05 10.63 41.74
C ALA A 152 17.57 10.83 41.65
N TRP A 153 18.02 11.45 40.57
CA TRP A 153 19.41 11.85 40.38
C TRP A 153 19.51 13.20 39.67
N THR A 154 20.72 13.77 39.65
CA THR A 154 21.03 15.00 38.90
C THR A 154 21.82 14.65 37.64
N ASP A 155 21.41 15.16 36.49
CA ASP A 155 22.12 14.93 35.23
C ASP A 155 23.41 15.76 35.12
N ILE A 156 24.16 15.56 34.03
CA ILE A 156 25.42 16.27 33.79
C ILE A 156 25.26 17.79 33.62
N ASN A 157 24.05 18.27 33.37
CA ASN A 157 23.71 19.68 33.20
C ASN A 157 23.13 20.30 34.48
N GLY A 158 23.02 19.54 35.57
CA GLY A 158 22.46 20.00 36.83
C GLY A 158 20.94 19.89 36.96
N TYR A 159 20.25 19.25 36.00
CA TYR A 159 18.81 19.04 36.07
C TYR A 159 18.46 17.83 36.93
N ALA A 160 17.43 17.96 37.77
CA ALA A 160 16.87 16.85 38.53
C ALA A 160 16.06 15.95 37.60
N VAL A 161 16.36 14.65 37.62
CA VAL A 161 15.63 13.59 36.94
C VAL A 161 15.01 12.72 38.00
N ILE A 162 13.68 12.59 37.97
CA ILE A 162 12.92 11.75 38.91
C ILE A 162 12.18 10.68 38.11
N ASN A 163 12.45 9.42 38.44
CA ASN A 163 11.72 8.29 37.90
C ASN A 163 10.70 7.78 38.90
N TYR A 164 9.58 7.35 38.36
CA TYR A 164 8.52 6.70 39.12
C TYR A 164 8.35 5.30 38.56
N LEU A 165 8.39 4.30 39.42
CA LEU A 165 8.12 2.91 39.06
C LEU A 165 6.94 2.44 39.88
N VAL A 166 5.97 1.80 39.20
CA VAL A 166 4.86 1.13 39.87
C VAL A 166 5.10 -0.36 39.79
N ILE A 167 5.22 -1.00 40.96
CA ILE A 167 5.39 -2.44 41.08
C ILE A 167 4.09 -3.03 41.60
N SER A 168 3.55 -4.01 40.88
CA SER A 168 2.36 -4.76 41.30
C SER A 168 2.61 -6.25 41.09
N SER A 169 2.67 -7.00 42.19
CA SER A 169 2.98 -8.44 42.19
C SER A 169 4.27 -8.77 41.40
N ASP A 170 4.14 -9.36 40.21
CA ASP A 170 5.22 -9.75 39.30
C ASP A 170 5.45 -8.76 38.13
N GLN A 171 4.75 -7.63 38.13
CA GLN A 171 4.81 -6.62 37.07
C GLN A 171 5.46 -5.33 37.56
N THR A 172 6.33 -4.77 36.70
CA THR A 172 6.99 -3.48 36.93
C THR A 172 6.69 -2.56 35.76
N PHE A 173 6.15 -1.39 36.06
CA PHE A 173 5.80 -0.37 35.08
C PHE A 173 6.64 0.89 35.31
N PHE A 174 7.23 1.40 34.25
CA PHE A 174 7.90 2.69 34.28
C PHE A 174 6.87 3.80 34.07
N TRP A 175 6.74 4.69 35.04
CA TRP A 175 5.88 5.86 34.97
C TRP A 175 6.76 7.09 34.80
N ASN A 176 6.61 7.77 33.67
CA ASN A 176 7.25 9.05 33.46
C ASN A 176 6.21 10.19 33.50
N PRO A 177 6.18 11.04 34.54
CA PRO A 177 5.20 12.11 34.66
C PRO A 177 5.56 13.36 33.86
N TYR A 178 6.58 13.34 32.99
CA TYR A 178 6.82 14.43 32.04
C TYR A 178 5.71 14.47 30.97
N THR A 179 4.54 14.98 31.33
CA THR A 179 3.71 15.78 30.44
C THR A 179 4.26 17.21 30.51
N PRO A 180 4.99 17.70 29.48
CA PRO A 180 5.14 19.13 29.36
C PRO A 180 3.74 19.69 29.12
N GLU A 181 3.20 20.41 30.10
CA GLU A 181 2.11 21.34 29.85
C GLU A 181 2.58 22.28 28.74
N ILE A 182 1.79 22.35 27.67
CA ILE A 182 1.94 23.31 26.57
C ILE A 182 1.52 24.69 27.09
#